data_AF-A0A1B1YTB3-F1
#
_entry.id   AF-A0A1B1YTB3-F1
#
_cell.length_a   1.000
_cell.length_b   1.000
_cell.length_c   1.000
_cell.angle_alpha   90.00
_cell.angle_beta   90.00
_cell.angle_gamma   90.00
#
_symmetry.space_group_name_H-M   'P 1'
#
loop_
_entity.id
_entity.type
_entity.pdbx_description
1 polymer ?
#
loop_
_entity_poly.entity_id
_entity_poly.type
_entity_poly.pdbx_seq_one_letter_code
_entity_poly.pdbx_strand_id
1 'polypeptide(L)'
;MGIRLGGLLIKELLQFLRDPVMLVMILWLYTGEVIMCTRSLSLEAQNLPLAVVDLDRSPASRALADAFLAGDAFRPAGHPRSEAQAMSALQAGSARAALVIPETFARDLARGVPAPVQLLLDGADSNVAAQARGFALAALQGFAPPPGSQARTALPAQPQVQAVVRAWYNPDQNSRRFTVLSMIALAGFIVGVIHPAASIVRERETGTLEQLRVTPIGSADLFVAKTLPTLFMGLVSVLPSLVIARLFEVPLAGSLGLFLALTGLFLFSAIGLGVLVAAIARTLQQALLLAFFGLFPLLFLSGTIAPVESMPEVLQQASVVSPLRHYMDVILGIFLKGAGLAELWPQALALLVIGAVLFAAAWAVFRREFG
;
A
#
# COMPACT_ATOMS: atom_id res chain seq x y z
N MET A 1 29.91 -26.52 -16.00
CA MET A 1 28.86 -25.84 -15.19
C MET A 1 27.86 -25.09 -16.06
N GLY A 2 28.30 -24.17 -16.94
CA GLY A 2 27.40 -23.28 -17.71
C GLY A 2 26.36 -23.95 -18.63
N ILE A 3 26.71 -25.01 -19.37
CA ILE A 3 25.77 -25.64 -20.33
C ILE A 3 24.60 -26.35 -19.62
N ARG A 4 24.87 -26.99 -18.46
CA ARG A 4 23.86 -27.72 -17.69
C ARG A 4 22.89 -26.77 -16.99
N LEU A 5 23.41 -25.74 -16.34
CA LEU A 5 22.60 -24.70 -15.71
C LEU A 5 21.73 -23.97 -16.75
N GLY A 6 22.32 -23.60 -17.90
CA GLY A 6 21.58 -22.99 -19.01
C GLY A 6 20.41 -23.84 -19.52
N GLY A 7 20.63 -25.14 -19.69
CA GLY A 7 19.56 -26.07 -20.08
C GLY A 7 18.43 -26.14 -19.05
N LEU A 8 18.77 -26.13 -17.75
CA LEU A 8 17.78 -26.15 -16.67
C LEU A 8 16.98 -24.84 -16.60
N LEU A 9 17.64 -23.69 -16.80
CA LEU A 9 16.98 -22.38 -16.89
C LEU A 9 15.99 -22.32 -18.06
N ILE A 10 16.39 -22.82 -19.24
CA ILE A 10 15.51 -22.87 -20.42
C ILE A 10 14.33 -23.82 -20.18
N LYS A 11 14.56 -24.96 -19.53
CA LYS A 11 13.50 -25.91 -19.17
C LYS A 11 12.43 -25.24 -18.30
N GLU A 12 12.83 -24.57 -17.22
CA GLU A 12 11.88 -23.87 -16.32
C GLU A 12 11.12 -22.76 -17.05
N LEU A 13 11.81 -21.98 -17.90
CA LEU A 13 11.19 -20.93 -18.70
C LEU A 13 10.14 -21.49 -19.66
N LEU A 14 10.46 -22.57 -20.37
CA LEU A 14 9.54 -23.23 -21.29
C LEU A 14 8.38 -23.90 -20.57
N GLN A 15 8.61 -24.49 -19.39
CA GLN A 15 7.57 -25.10 -18.57
C GLN A 15 6.54 -24.05 -18.13
N PHE A 16 7.00 -22.88 -17.69
CA PHE A 16 6.13 -21.76 -17.37
C PHE A 16 5.32 -21.28 -18.59
N LEU A 17 6.00 -21.04 -19.73
CA LEU A 17 5.36 -20.55 -20.95
C LEU A 17 4.38 -21.56 -21.57
N ARG A 18 4.47 -22.83 -21.20
CA ARG A 18 3.59 -23.90 -21.67
C ARG A 18 2.48 -24.25 -20.68
N ASP A 19 2.41 -23.63 -19.51
CA ASP A 19 1.28 -23.78 -18.59
C ASP A 19 0.24 -22.67 -18.85
N PRO A 20 -0.80 -22.92 -19.68
CA PRO A 20 -1.77 -21.89 -20.05
C PRO A 20 -2.61 -21.45 -18.85
N VAL A 21 -2.87 -22.35 -17.90
CA VAL A 21 -3.63 -22.02 -16.69
C VAL A 21 -2.86 -21.00 -15.87
N MET A 22 -1.56 -21.24 -15.71
CA MET A 22 -0.69 -20.33 -14.99
C MET A 22 -0.57 -18.97 -15.68
N LEU A 23 -0.34 -18.96 -17.00
CA LEU A 23 -0.24 -17.72 -17.77
C LEU A 23 -1.52 -16.89 -17.70
N VAL A 24 -2.68 -17.52 -17.89
CA VAL A 24 -3.99 -16.85 -17.80
C VAL A 24 -4.21 -16.30 -16.40
N MET A 25 -3.90 -17.08 -15.36
CA MET A 25 -4.06 -16.65 -13.97
C MET A 25 -3.16 -15.45 -13.64
N ILE A 26 -1.88 -15.48 -14.03
CA ILE A 26 -0.96 -14.36 -13.79
C ILE A 26 -1.41 -13.12 -14.56
N LEU A 27 -1.78 -13.28 -15.83
CA LEU A 27 -2.29 -12.16 -16.63
C LEU A 27 -3.56 -11.59 -15.99
N TRP A 28 -4.46 -12.44 -15.50
CA TRP A 28 -5.66 -12.02 -14.78
C TRP A 28 -5.32 -11.21 -13.51
N LEU A 29 -4.42 -11.69 -12.66
CA LEU A 29 -3.99 -10.98 -11.44
C LEU A 29 -3.40 -9.60 -11.75
N TYR A 30 -2.53 -9.51 -12.77
CA TYR A 30 -1.90 -8.23 -13.14
C TYR A 30 -2.79 -7.29 -13.96
N THR A 31 -3.94 -7.75 -14.46
CA THR A 31 -4.82 -6.94 -15.32
C THR A 31 -6.28 -6.97 -14.89
N GLY A 32 -6.96 -8.11 -15.04
CA GLY A 32 -8.38 -8.30 -14.73
C GLY A 32 -8.73 -7.94 -13.28
N GLU A 33 -7.97 -8.45 -12.32
CA GLU A 33 -8.14 -8.14 -10.89
C GLU A 33 -7.94 -6.65 -10.62
N VAL A 34 -6.86 -6.05 -11.15
CA VAL A 34 -6.59 -4.61 -11.00
C VAL A 34 -7.75 -3.77 -11.55
N ILE A 35 -8.25 -4.09 -12.74
CA ILE A 35 -9.38 -3.38 -13.36
C ILE A 35 -10.65 -3.53 -12.51
N MET A 36 -10.95 -4.77 -12.10
CA MET A 36 -12.15 -5.09 -11.33
C MET A 36 -12.13 -4.38 -9.98
N CYS A 37 -11.05 -4.52 -9.20
CA CYS A 37 -10.91 -3.90 -7.89
C CYS A 37 -10.85 -2.38 -7.98
N THR A 38 -10.18 -1.80 -8.98
CA THR A 38 -10.14 -0.33 -9.12
C THR A 38 -11.51 0.26 -9.46
N ARG A 39 -12.33 -0.46 -10.25
CA ARG A 39 -13.69 -0.01 -10.57
C ARG A 39 -14.70 -0.31 -9.47
N SER A 40 -14.48 -1.36 -8.67
CA SER A 40 -15.41 -1.82 -7.65
C SER A 40 -15.12 -1.25 -6.25
N LEU A 41 -13.86 -1.01 -5.89
CA LEU A 41 -13.49 -0.39 -4.61
C LEU A 41 -13.52 1.13 -4.76
N SER A 42 -14.72 1.71 -4.66
CA SER A 42 -14.87 3.15 -4.41
C SER A 42 -14.66 3.41 -2.91
N LEU A 43 -13.41 3.63 -2.50
CA LEU A 43 -13.04 4.06 -1.14
C LEU A 43 -13.08 5.59 -0.99
N GLU A 44 -13.82 6.28 -1.85
CA GLU A 44 -13.85 7.74 -1.92
C GLU A 44 -14.64 8.33 -0.74
N ALA A 45 -13.96 9.13 0.08
CA ALA A 45 -14.56 9.94 1.13
C ALA A 45 -15.05 11.29 0.58
N GLN A 46 -15.98 11.26 -0.38
CA GLN A 46 -16.64 12.47 -0.91
C GLN A 46 -18.01 12.64 -0.26
N ASN A 47 -18.48 13.89 -0.17
CA ASN A 47 -19.79 14.21 0.41
C ASN A 47 -19.99 13.69 1.85
N LEU A 48 -18.94 13.76 2.67
CA LEU A 48 -19.01 13.35 4.07
C LEU A 48 -19.93 14.27 4.87
N PRO A 49 -20.96 13.74 5.54
CA PRO A 49 -21.83 14.57 6.36
C PRO A 49 -21.04 15.14 7.56
N LEU A 50 -20.84 16.46 7.53
CA LEU A 50 -20.14 17.25 8.54
C LEU A 50 -21.14 17.99 9.41
N ALA A 51 -21.11 17.70 10.71
CA ALA A 51 -21.83 18.45 11.72
C ALA A 51 -20.96 19.61 12.22
N VAL A 52 -21.45 20.84 12.20
CA VAL A 52 -20.68 22.01 12.68
C VAL A 52 -21.28 22.53 13.99
N VAL A 53 -20.50 22.45 15.07
CA VAL A 53 -20.82 23.02 16.38
C VAL A 53 -20.07 24.34 16.51
N ASP A 54 -20.75 25.44 16.18
CA ASP A 54 -20.22 26.79 16.34
C ASP A 54 -20.68 27.41 17.66
N LEU A 55 -19.78 27.41 18.66
CA LEU A 55 -20.04 28.02 19.96
C LEU A 55 -19.70 29.53 19.98
N ASP A 56 -18.78 30.00 19.13
CA ASP A 56 -18.34 31.40 19.03
C ASP A 56 -19.37 32.29 18.29
N ARG A 57 -20.05 31.73 17.28
CA ARG A 57 -21.05 32.40 16.43
C ARG A 57 -20.58 33.71 15.80
N SER A 58 -19.27 33.86 15.65
CA SER A 58 -18.63 35.04 15.10
C SER A 58 -18.59 34.99 13.57
N PRO A 59 -18.23 36.10 12.89
CA PRO A 59 -17.92 36.06 11.47
C PRO A 59 -16.70 35.18 11.15
N ALA A 60 -15.74 35.06 12.07
CA ALA A 60 -14.54 34.26 11.89
C ALA A 60 -14.83 32.75 12.00
N SER A 61 -15.67 32.33 12.95
CA SER A 61 -16.09 30.93 13.08
C SER A 61 -16.92 30.46 11.89
N ARG A 62 -17.82 31.31 11.38
CA ARG A 62 -18.59 31.05 10.16
C ARG A 62 -17.69 30.92 8.93
N ALA A 63 -16.73 31.82 8.75
CA ALA A 63 -15.77 31.73 7.65
C ALA A 63 -14.94 30.43 7.70
N LEU A 64 -14.62 29.93 8.90
CA LEU A 64 -13.94 28.64 9.06
C LEU A 64 -14.86 27.47 8.68
N ALA A 65 -16.12 27.48 9.14
CA ALA A 65 -17.10 26.46 8.77
C ALA A 65 -17.34 26.44 7.25
N ASP A 66 -17.45 27.61 6.62
CA ASP A 66 -17.60 27.74 5.17
C ASP A 66 -16.37 27.22 4.43
N ALA A 67 -15.15 27.43 4.95
CA ALA A 67 -13.94 26.88 4.37
C ALA A 67 -13.92 25.34 4.35
N PHE A 68 -14.51 24.69 5.35
CA PHE A 68 -14.68 23.23 5.38
C PHE A 68 -15.74 22.75 4.38
N LEU A 69 -16.79 23.55 4.15
CA LEU A 69 -17.89 23.21 3.23
C LEU A 69 -17.65 23.68 1.78
N ALA A 70 -16.59 24.45 1.52
CA ALA A 70 -16.29 25.00 0.20
C ALA A 70 -15.78 23.94 -0.81
N GLY A 71 -15.29 22.79 -0.34
CA GLY A 71 -14.84 21.69 -1.19
C GLY A 71 -15.84 20.52 -1.22
N ASP A 72 -15.66 19.60 -2.16
CA ASP A 72 -16.55 18.44 -2.37
C ASP A 72 -16.40 17.32 -1.31
N ALA A 73 -15.47 17.51 -0.37
CA ALA A 73 -15.17 16.54 0.68
C ALA A 73 -16.29 16.45 1.73
N PHE A 74 -16.85 17.59 2.14
CA PHE A 74 -17.82 17.67 3.22
C PHE A 74 -19.14 18.27 2.74
N ARG A 75 -20.26 17.69 3.20
CA ARG A 75 -21.60 18.24 3.03
C ARG A 75 -22.18 18.61 4.39
N PRO A 76 -23.00 19.67 4.49
CA PRO A 76 -23.60 20.04 5.77
C PRO A 76 -24.57 18.97 6.26
N ALA A 77 -24.41 18.53 7.51
CA ALA A 77 -25.24 17.51 8.17
C ALA A 77 -25.98 18.03 9.40
N GLY A 78 -26.15 19.35 9.47
CA GLY A 78 -26.82 20.05 10.56
C GLY A 78 -25.87 20.85 11.46
N HIS A 79 -26.46 21.68 12.32
CA HIS A 79 -25.76 22.53 13.27
C HIS A 79 -26.12 22.12 14.71
N PRO A 80 -25.47 21.07 15.26
CA PRO A 80 -25.68 20.68 16.64
C PRO A 80 -25.33 21.83 17.58
N ARG A 81 -26.09 21.97 18.66
CA ARG A 81 -25.92 23.09 19.62
C ARG A 81 -24.85 22.80 20.68
N SER A 82 -24.38 21.57 20.76
CA SER A 82 -23.37 21.14 21.73
C SER A 82 -22.56 19.97 21.18
N GLU A 83 -21.38 19.76 21.75
CA GLU A 83 -20.53 18.61 21.46
C GLU A 83 -21.26 17.28 21.71
N ALA A 84 -22.08 17.19 22.76
CA ALA A 84 -22.88 16.00 23.06
C ALA A 84 -23.86 15.65 21.92
N GLN A 85 -24.51 16.67 21.31
CA GLN A 85 -25.39 16.44 20.16
C GLN A 85 -24.61 16.03 18.92
N ALA A 86 -23.42 16.59 18.72
CA ALA A 86 -22.53 16.16 17.64
C ALA A 86 -22.09 14.69 17.82
N MET A 87 -21.77 14.28 19.04
CA MET A 87 -21.45 12.89 19.36
C MET A 87 -22.62 11.95 19.08
N SER A 88 -23.85 12.32 19.46
CA SER A 88 -25.05 11.55 19.13
C SER A 88 -25.28 11.47 17.61
N ALA A 89 -24.97 12.54 16.86
CA ALA A 89 -25.08 12.52 15.40
C ALA A 89 -24.04 11.59 14.74
N LEU A 90 -22.81 11.54 15.29
CA LEU A 90 -21.79 10.57 14.88
C LEU A 90 -22.24 9.14 15.19
N GLN A 91 -22.74 8.88 16.40
CA GLN A 91 -23.22 7.55 16.82
C GLN A 91 -24.43 7.07 16.00
N ALA A 92 -25.33 7.98 15.63
CA ALA A 92 -26.49 7.69 14.79
C ALA A 92 -26.15 7.54 13.30
N GLY A 93 -24.89 7.83 12.89
CA GLY A 93 -24.45 7.80 11.51
C GLY A 93 -25.02 8.93 10.63
N SER A 94 -25.71 9.91 11.22
CA SER A 94 -26.22 11.09 10.51
C SER A 94 -25.12 12.10 10.19
N ALA A 95 -24.03 12.09 10.98
CA ALA A 95 -22.76 12.73 10.69
C ALA A 95 -21.63 11.68 10.65
N ARG A 96 -20.60 11.92 9.83
CA ARG A 96 -19.36 11.13 9.78
C ARG A 96 -18.15 11.92 10.29
N ALA A 97 -18.29 13.24 10.35
CA ALA A 97 -17.35 14.16 10.96
C ALA A 97 -18.11 15.23 11.75
N ALA A 98 -17.51 15.74 12.82
CA ALA A 98 -18.01 16.91 13.52
C ALA A 98 -16.89 17.91 13.82
N LEU A 99 -17.10 19.17 13.43
CA LEU A 99 -16.20 20.29 13.70
C LEU A 99 -16.73 21.06 14.91
N VAL A 100 -15.92 21.20 15.96
CA VAL A 100 -16.26 21.94 17.17
C VAL A 100 -15.37 23.19 17.28
N ILE A 101 -16.01 24.35 17.19
CA ILE A 101 -15.36 25.67 17.27
C ILE A 101 -15.67 26.27 18.65
N PRO A 102 -14.66 26.54 19.50
CA PRO A 102 -14.88 27.02 20.86
C PRO A 102 -15.32 28.48 20.91
N GLU A 103 -15.99 28.89 21.99
CA GLU A 103 -16.47 30.26 22.23
C GLU A 103 -15.38 31.34 22.25
N THR A 104 -14.10 30.96 22.39
CA THR A 104 -12.96 31.89 22.42
C THR A 104 -12.31 32.05 21.06
N PHE A 105 -12.78 31.37 20.01
CA PHE A 105 -12.11 31.28 18.71
C PHE A 105 -11.76 32.65 18.11
N ALA A 106 -12.75 33.53 17.91
CA ALA A 106 -12.48 34.87 17.37
C ALA A 106 -11.58 35.72 18.28
N ARG A 107 -11.71 35.56 19.60
CA ARG A 107 -10.93 36.30 20.59
C ARG A 107 -9.46 35.89 20.55
N ASP A 108 -9.18 34.60 20.49
CA ASP A 108 -7.82 34.04 20.48
C ASP A 108 -7.14 34.35 19.15
N LEU A 109 -7.90 34.24 18.04
CA LEU A 109 -7.46 34.62 16.71
C LEU A 109 -7.09 36.12 16.65
N ALA A 110 -7.93 37.01 17.20
CA ALA A 110 -7.66 38.44 17.26
C ALA A 110 -6.44 38.81 18.13
N ARG A 111 -6.12 37.98 19.14
CA ARG A 111 -4.96 38.15 20.04
C ARG A 111 -3.67 37.54 19.48
N GLY A 112 -3.72 36.86 18.34
CA GLY A 112 -2.57 36.13 17.78
C GLY A 112 -2.13 34.94 18.63
N VAL A 113 -3.02 34.41 19.47
CA VAL A 113 -2.77 33.22 20.30
C VAL A 113 -3.35 31.99 19.58
N PRO A 114 -2.77 30.79 19.71
CA PRO A 114 -3.31 29.59 19.09
C PRO A 114 -4.77 29.34 19.49
N ALA A 115 -5.67 29.28 18.50
CA ALA A 115 -7.10 29.01 18.70
C ALA A 115 -7.35 27.51 18.43
N PRO A 116 -7.58 26.67 19.47
CA PRO A 116 -7.77 25.24 19.28
C PRO A 116 -9.14 24.98 18.64
N VAL A 117 -9.15 24.20 17.56
CA VAL A 117 -10.38 23.70 16.92
C VAL A 117 -10.35 22.19 16.98
N GLN A 118 -11.46 21.57 17.34
CA GLN A 118 -11.54 20.11 17.50
C GLN A 118 -12.30 19.51 16.32
N LEU A 119 -11.75 18.43 15.77
CA LEU A 119 -12.39 17.63 14.75
C LEU A 119 -12.63 16.23 15.32
N LEU A 120 -13.88 15.83 15.40
CA LEU A 120 -14.32 14.49 15.76
C LEU A 120 -14.64 13.72 14.48
N LEU A 121 -14.16 12.49 14.35
CA LEU A 121 -14.35 11.67 13.17
C LEU A 121 -14.91 10.31 13.59
N ASP A 122 -15.84 9.79 12.81
CA ASP A 122 -16.31 8.42 12.97
C ASP A 122 -15.20 7.45 12.52
N GLY A 123 -14.63 6.73 13.49
CA GLY A 123 -13.53 5.78 13.27
C GLY A 123 -13.97 4.40 12.79
N ALA A 124 -15.27 4.16 12.55
CA ALA A 124 -15.76 2.85 12.08
C ALA A 124 -15.15 2.45 10.72
N ASP A 125 -14.88 3.43 9.85
CA ASP A 125 -14.09 3.25 8.64
C ASP A 125 -12.79 4.07 8.75
N SER A 126 -11.69 3.37 9.05
CA SER A 126 -10.39 4.00 9.27
C SER A 126 -9.86 4.73 8.03
N ASN A 127 -10.22 4.27 6.83
CA ASN A 127 -9.75 4.89 5.59
C ASN A 127 -10.53 6.17 5.29
N VAL A 128 -11.85 6.17 5.52
CA VAL A 128 -12.68 7.37 5.43
C VAL A 128 -12.28 8.39 6.50
N ALA A 129 -12.03 7.96 7.74
CA ALA A 129 -11.57 8.84 8.81
C ALA A 129 -10.20 9.47 8.50
N ALA A 130 -9.24 8.69 7.98
CA ALA A 130 -7.94 9.21 7.58
C ALA A 130 -8.05 10.24 6.44
N GLN A 131 -8.89 10.00 5.44
CA GLN A 131 -9.16 10.95 4.36
C GLN A 131 -9.85 12.22 4.89
N ALA A 132 -10.90 12.07 5.71
CA ALA A 132 -11.60 13.19 6.36
C ALA A 132 -10.65 14.09 7.15
N ARG A 133 -9.70 13.50 7.89
CA ARG A 133 -8.65 14.24 8.60
C ARG A 133 -7.76 15.02 7.64
N GLY A 134 -7.38 14.42 6.51
CA GLY A 134 -6.60 15.09 5.46
C GLY A 134 -7.32 16.29 4.86
N PHE A 135 -8.60 16.13 4.49
CA PHE A 135 -9.44 17.22 4.00
C PHE A 135 -9.58 18.36 5.01
N ALA A 136 -9.80 18.02 6.28
CA ALA A 136 -9.91 19.00 7.35
C ALA A 136 -8.61 19.80 7.56
N LEU A 137 -7.44 19.15 7.51
CA LEU A 137 -6.15 19.83 7.61
C LEU A 137 -5.92 20.78 6.42
N ALA A 138 -6.30 20.37 5.20
CA ALA A 138 -6.22 21.22 4.02
C ALA A 138 -7.15 22.44 4.12
N ALA A 139 -8.38 22.25 4.61
CA ALA A 139 -9.33 23.35 4.86
C ALA A 139 -8.80 24.33 5.91
N LEU A 140 -8.18 23.83 6.99
CA LEU A 140 -7.53 24.67 8.02
C LEU A 140 -6.34 25.47 7.47
N GLN A 141 -5.56 24.90 6.55
CA GLN A 141 -4.42 25.58 5.95
C GLN A 141 -4.82 26.61 4.89
N GLY A 142 -5.94 26.39 4.21
CA GLY A 142 -6.53 27.35 3.26
C GLY A 142 -7.34 28.47 3.93
N PHE A 143 -7.65 28.36 5.22
CA PHE A 143 -8.44 29.35 5.95
C PHE A 143 -7.66 30.67 6.11
N ALA A 144 -8.17 31.73 5.49
CA ALA A 144 -7.73 33.10 5.69
C ALA A 144 -8.78 33.84 6.53
N PRO A 145 -8.41 34.43 7.68
CA PRO A 145 -9.38 35.08 8.53
C PRO A 145 -9.85 36.41 7.90
N PRO A 146 -11.07 36.90 8.22
CA PRO A 146 -11.63 38.09 7.58
C PRO A 146 -10.75 39.35 7.76
N PRO A 147 -10.73 40.26 6.77
CA PRO A 147 -9.95 41.50 6.86
C PRO A 147 -10.37 42.32 8.08
N GLY A 148 -9.43 42.55 9.00
CA GLY A 148 -9.65 43.22 10.29
C GLY A 148 -9.25 42.41 11.53
N SER A 149 -9.00 41.11 11.37
CA SER A 149 -8.40 40.27 12.42
C SER A 149 -6.86 40.39 12.37
N GLN A 150 -6.24 40.86 13.46
CA GLN A 150 -4.76 40.99 13.56
C GLN A 150 -4.07 39.63 13.82
N ALA A 151 -4.61 38.55 13.27
CA ALA A 151 -4.10 37.22 13.45
C ALA A 151 -2.88 37.00 12.54
N ARG A 152 -1.69 37.22 13.10
CA ARG A 152 -0.53 36.46 12.67
C ARG A 152 -0.79 35.03 13.12
N THR A 153 -1.05 34.12 12.19
CA THR A 153 -1.08 32.69 12.48
C THR A 153 0.26 32.31 13.09
N ALA A 154 0.29 32.12 14.41
CA ALA A 154 1.45 31.66 15.15
C ALA A 154 1.64 30.15 14.92
N LEU A 155 1.92 29.77 13.68
CA LEU A 155 2.97 28.78 13.45
C LEU A 155 4.28 29.54 13.68
N PRO A 156 5.24 29.00 14.44
CA PRO A 156 6.48 29.70 14.75
C PRO A 156 7.13 30.15 13.43
N ALA A 157 7.28 31.46 13.25
CA ALA A 157 7.90 32.16 12.13
C ALA A 157 8.19 31.28 10.90
N GLN A 158 7.20 31.13 10.01
CA GLN A 158 7.51 30.97 8.60
C GLN A 158 7.26 32.32 7.90
N PRO A 159 8.16 32.76 7.00
CA PRO A 159 8.04 34.02 6.26
C PRO A 159 6.74 34.04 5.45
N GLN A 160 6.35 35.22 4.93
CA GLN A 160 5.17 35.51 4.09
C GLN A 160 5.05 34.60 2.85
N VAL A 161 4.78 33.33 3.07
CA VAL A 161 4.60 32.29 2.09
C VAL A 161 3.35 31.57 2.55
N GLN A 162 2.23 31.80 1.87
CA GLN A 162 1.09 30.92 1.97
C GLN A 162 1.60 29.51 1.69
N ALA A 163 1.70 28.67 2.71
CA ALA A 163 1.88 27.25 2.54
C ALA A 163 0.58 26.72 1.96
N VAL A 164 0.41 26.90 0.64
CA VAL A 164 -0.57 26.17 -0.14
C VAL A 164 -0.18 24.71 0.02
N VAL A 165 -0.88 23.99 0.90
CA VAL A 165 -0.77 22.53 0.97
C VAL A 165 -1.51 21.99 -0.24
N ARG A 166 -0.79 22.06 -1.37
CA ARG A 166 -1.06 21.20 -2.51
C ARG A 166 -0.64 19.81 -2.08
N ALA A 167 -1.56 18.86 -2.12
CA ALA A 167 -1.17 17.46 -2.25
C ALA A 167 -0.47 17.34 -3.61
N TRP A 168 0.86 17.48 -3.63
CA TRP A 168 1.65 17.53 -4.88
C TRP A 168 1.45 16.29 -5.75
N TYR A 169 1.03 15.17 -5.17
CA TYR A 169 0.99 13.87 -5.83
C TYR A 169 -0.40 13.21 -5.90
N ASN A 170 -1.43 13.82 -5.30
CA ASN A 170 -2.84 13.42 -5.46
C ASN A 170 -3.80 14.62 -5.29
N PRO A 171 -3.74 15.62 -6.19
CA PRO A 171 -4.54 16.85 -6.08
C PRO A 171 -6.05 16.58 -6.10
N ASP A 172 -6.50 15.49 -6.72
CA ASP A 172 -7.91 15.08 -6.80
C ASP A 172 -8.35 14.15 -5.65
N GLN A 173 -7.44 13.84 -4.70
CA GLN A 173 -7.63 12.84 -3.64
C GLN A 173 -8.28 11.54 -4.12
N ASN A 174 -7.91 11.10 -5.32
CA ASN A 174 -8.52 9.96 -5.96
C ASN A 174 -7.87 8.66 -5.44
N SER A 175 -8.67 7.86 -4.72
CA SER A 175 -8.24 6.56 -4.20
C SER A 175 -7.88 5.56 -5.31
N ARG A 176 -8.30 5.79 -6.57
CA ARG A 176 -8.04 4.88 -7.69
C ARG A 176 -6.55 4.66 -7.96
N ARG A 177 -5.73 5.71 -7.92
CA ARG A 177 -4.28 5.59 -8.16
C ARG A 177 -3.62 4.70 -7.11
N PHE A 178 -4.01 4.89 -5.84
CA PHE A 178 -3.56 4.05 -4.74
C PHE A 178 -4.04 2.60 -4.91
N THR A 179 -5.31 2.38 -5.25
CA THR A 179 -5.87 1.04 -5.47
C THR A 179 -5.15 0.30 -6.59
N VAL A 180 -4.92 0.94 -7.74
CA VAL A 180 -4.20 0.33 -8.87
C VAL A 180 -2.81 -0.14 -8.45
N LEU A 181 -2.03 0.75 -7.82
CA LEU A 181 -0.67 0.41 -7.39
C LEU A 181 -0.65 -0.66 -6.31
N SER A 182 -1.59 -0.61 -5.36
CA SER A 182 -1.76 -1.64 -4.32
C SER A 182 -2.09 -3.00 -4.92
N MET A 183 -2.96 -3.05 -5.93
CA MET A 183 -3.31 -4.31 -6.61
C MET A 183 -2.14 -4.86 -7.44
N ILE A 184 -1.32 -4.00 -8.07
CA ILE A 184 -0.10 -4.44 -8.74
C ILE A 184 0.89 -5.05 -7.74
N ALA A 185 1.06 -4.42 -6.58
CA ALA A 185 1.91 -4.92 -5.51
C ALA A 185 1.40 -6.25 -4.94
N LEU A 186 0.09 -6.35 -4.73
CA LEU A 186 -0.56 -7.58 -4.27
C LEU A 186 -0.43 -8.72 -5.28
N ALA A 187 -0.67 -8.46 -6.57
CA ALA A 187 -0.48 -9.43 -7.64
C ALA A 187 0.97 -9.94 -7.66
N GLY A 188 1.94 -9.04 -7.55
CA GLY A 188 3.36 -9.41 -7.44
C GLY A 188 3.67 -10.26 -6.22
N PHE A 189 3.05 -9.96 -5.08
CA PHE A 189 3.23 -10.75 -3.87
C PHE A 189 2.66 -12.16 -4.00
N ILE A 190 1.42 -12.27 -4.47
CA ILE A 190 0.72 -13.54 -4.64
C ILE A 190 1.47 -14.41 -5.66
N VAL A 191 1.83 -13.85 -6.82
CA VAL A 191 2.59 -14.58 -7.84
C VAL A 191 3.96 -14.97 -7.32
N GLY A 192 4.66 -14.05 -6.66
CA GLY A 192 5.99 -14.27 -6.09
C GLY A 192 6.04 -15.39 -5.05
N VAL A 193 4.97 -15.58 -4.27
CA VAL A 193 4.89 -16.65 -3.26
C VAL A 193 4.34 -17.95 -3.85
N ILE A 194 3.19 -17.89 -4.54
CA ILE A 194 2.45 -19.09 -4.96
C ILE A 194 3.15 -19.80 -6.11
N HIS A 195 3.69 -19.08 -7.10
CA HIS A 195 4.35 -19.71 -8.24
C HIS A 195 5.51 -20.63 -7.84
N PRO A 196 6.56 -20.16 -7.14
CA PRO A 196 7.66 -21.04 -6.76
C PRO A 196 7.20 -22.16 -5.81
N ALA A 197 6.26 -21.87 -4.90
CA ALA A 197 5.70 -22.89 -4.02
C ALA A 197 5.03 -24.04 -4.81
N ALA A 198 4.13 -23.69 -5.73
CA ALA A 198 3.39 -24.64 -6.55
C ALA A 198 4.30 -25.40 -7.52
N SER A 199 5.26 -24.71 -8.16
CA SER A 199 6.22 -25.33 -9.09
C SER A 199 7.06 -26.40 -8.39
N ILE A 200 7.61 -26.09 -7.20
CA ILE A 200 8.43 -27.05 -6.45
C ILE A 200 7.59 -28.23 -5.97
N VAL A 201 6.41 -27.97 -5.42
CA VAL A 201 5.56 -29.02 -4.84
C VAL A 201 4.95 -29.92 -5.91
N ARG A 202 4.53 -29.38 -7.06
CA ARG A 202 4.06 -30.20 -8.19
C ARG A 202 5.13 -31.15 -8.67
N GLU A 203 6.37 -30.68 -8.84
CA GLU A 203 7.47 -31.57 -9.26
C GLU A 203 7.84 -32.63 -8.22
N ARG A 204 7.60 -32.33 -6.93
CA ARG A 204 7.73 -33.31 -5.85
C ARG A 204 6.62 -34.37 -5.95
N GLU A 205 5.37 -33.95 -6.11
CA GLU A 205 4.23 -34.85 -6.26
C GLU A 205 4.33 -35.75 -7.51
N THR A 206 4.86 -35.23 -8.61
CA THR A 206 5.06 -36.00 -9.85
C THR A 206 6.33 -36.86 -9.84
N GLY A 207 7.14 -36.82 -8.77
CA GLY A 207 8.39 -37.56 -8.66
C GLY A 207 9.55 -37.04 -9.52
N THR A 208 9.35 -35.93 -10.25
CA THR A 208 10.39 -35.33 -11.12
C THR A 208 11.57 -34.81 -10.29
N LEU A 209 11.28 -34.32 -9.08
CA LEU A 209 12.30 -33.87 -8.13
C LEU A 209 13.28 -34.99 -7.74
N GLU A 210 12.77 -36.21 -7.56
CA GLU A 210 13.56 -37.40 -7.18
C GLU A 210 14.42 -37.87 -8.35
N GLN A 211 13.88 -37.82 -9.57
CA GLN A 211 14.63 -38.13 -10.79
C GLN A 211 15.78 -37.16 -11.02
N LEU A 212 15.60 -35.87 -10.71
CA LEU A 212 16.67 -34.88 -10.79
C LEU A 212 17.76 -35.11 -9.74
N ARG A 213 17.44 -35.70 -8.59
CA ARG A 213 18.39 -35.98 -7.50
C ARG A 213 19.45 -37.02 -7.88
N VAL A 214 19.12 -37.96 -8.76
CA VAL A 214 20.08 -38.99 -9.23
C VAL A 214 20.94 -38.50 -10.40
N THR A 215 20.71 -37.29 -10.90
CA THR A 215 21.55 -36.67 -11.93
C THR A 215 22.77 -35.99 -11.31
N PRO A 216 23.90 -35.83 -12.04
CA PRO A 216 25.10 -35.16 -11.54
C PRO A 216 24.95 -33.61 -11.52
N ILE A 217 23.81 -33.13 -11.01
CA ILE A 217 23.48 -31.70 -10.84
C ILE A 217 23.59 -31.38 -9.35
N GLY A 218 24.33 -30.32 -9.00
CA GLY A 218 24.46 -29.88 -7.61
C GLY A 218 23.17 -29.25 -7.10
N SER A 219 22.87 -29.38 -5.80
CA SER A 219 21.68 -28.78 -5.18
C SER A 219 21.62 -27.26 -5.35
N ALA A 220 22.78 -26.59 -5.40
CA ALA A 220 22.87 -25.15 -5.64
C ALA A 220 22.47 -24.76 -7.08
N ASP A 221 22.90 -25.55 -8.07
CA ASP A 221 22.53 -25.33 -9.47
C ASP A 221 21.02 -25.51 -9.67
N LEU A 222 20.43 -26.55 -9.04
CA LEU A 222 18.99 -26.79 -9.08
C LEU A 222 18.20 -25.65 -8.42
N PHE A 223 18.67 -25.18 -7.27
CA PHE A 223 18.02 -24.09 -6.53
C PHE A 223 18.05 -22.76 -7.30
N VAL A 224 19.20 -22.40 -7.86
CA VAL A 224 19.34 -21.22 -8.72
C VAL A 224 18.49 -21.36 -9.97
N ALA A 225 18.47 -22.53 -10.60
CA ALA A 225 17.69 -22.77 -11.80
C ALA A 225 16.18 -22.69 -11.58
N LYS A 226 15.66 -22.96 -10.38
CA LYS A 226 14.26 -22.70 -10.06
C LYS A 226 13.98 -21.24 -9.72
N THR A 227 14.90 -20.61 -8.99
CA THR A 227 14.70 -19.25 -8.51
C THR A 227 14.77 -18.20 -9.63
N LEU A 228 15.81 -18.29 -10.46
CA LEU A 228 16.14 -17.22 -11.41
C LEU A 228 15.11 -17.07 -12.55
N PRO A 229 14.60 -18.16 -13.18
CA PRO A 229 13.53 -18.06 -14.17
C PRO A 229 12.23 -17.56 -13.55
N THR A 230 11.89 -17.98 -12.34
CA THR A 230 10.71 -17.47 -11.63
C THR A 230 10.83 -15.96 -11.36
N LEU A 231 11.99 -15.48 -10.97
CA LEU A 231 12.25 -14.04 -10.80
C LEU A 231 12.10 -13.29 -12.12
N PHE A 232 12.71 -13.78 -13.20
CA PHE A 232 12.60 -13.18 -14.52
C PHE A 232 11.15 -13.14 -15.01
N MET A 233 10.42 -14.25 -14.90
CA MET A 233 9.02 -14.32 -15.29
C MET A 233 8.14 -13.43 -14.44
N GLY A 234 8.39 -13.35 -13.12
CA GLY A 234 7.69 -12.42 -12.24
C GLY A 234 7.87 -10.97 -12.70
N LEU A 235 9.09 -10.58 -13.09
CA LEU A 235 9.39 -9.23 -13.56
C LEU A 235 8.70 -8.91 -14.90
N VAL A 236 8.74 -9.86 -15.85
CA VAL A 236 8.04 -9.72 -17.14
C VAL A 236 6.52 -9.65 -16.94
N SER A 237 5.98 -10.38 -15.97
CA SER A 237 4.54 -10.45 -15.68
C SER A 237 3.97 -9.13 -15.14
N VAL A 238 4.81 -8.23 -14.65
CA VAL A 238 4.40 -6.88 -14.21
C VAL A 238 4.17 -5.94 -15.41
N LEU A 239 4.75 -6.21 -16.58
CA LEU A 239 4.67 -5.29 -17.72
C LEU A 239 3.24 -5.00 -18.21
N PRO A 240 2.31 -6.00 -18.32
CA PRO A 240 0.92 -5.73 -18.65
C PRO A 240 0.23 -4.77 -17.67
N SER A 241 0.59 -4.82 -16.38
CA SER A 241 -0.02 -3.95 -15.38
C SER A 241 0.40 -2.49 -15.53
N LEU A 242 1.54 -2.20 -16.18
CA LEU A 242 1.94 -0.84 -16.54
C LEU A 242 1.00 -0.21 -17.58
N VAL A 243 0.49 -1.02 -18.51
CA VAL A 243 -0.53 -0.58 -19.47
C VAL A 243 -1.82 -0.23 -18.72
N ILE A 244 -2.23 -1.07 -17.77
CA ILE A 244 -3.40 -0.80 -16.92
C ILE A 244 -3.20 0.45 -16.07
N ALA A 245 -2.03 0.61 -15.45
CA ALA A 245 -1.70 1.82 -14.68
C ALA A 245 -1.85 3.08 -15.53
N ARG A 246 -1.38 3.04 -16.79
CA ARG A 246 -1.55 4.15 -17.74
C ARG A 246 -3.02 4.38 -18.12
N LEU A 247 -3.82 3.33 -18.31
CA LEU A 247 -5.25 3.42 -18.60
C LEU A 247 -6.05 4.08 -17.46
N PHE A 248 -5.60 3.92 -16.23
CA PHE A 248 -6.17 4.57 -15.04
C PHE A 248 -5.46 5.87 -14.66
N GLU A 249 -4.72 6.48 -15.60
CA GLU A 249 -4.05 7.77 -15.41
C GLU A 249 -3.11 7.81 -14.18
N VAL A 250 -2.50 6.67 -13.87
CA VAL A 250 -1.47 6.60 -12.84
C VAL A 250 -0.14 7.07 -13.47
N PRO A 251 0.45 8.15 -12.95
CA PRO A 251 1.71 8.65 -13.48
C PRO A 251 2.84 7.68 -13.16
N LEU A 252 3.83 7.59 -14.05
CA LEU A 252 5.15 7.03 -13.74
C LEU A 252 6.12 8.21 -13.62
N ALA A 253 6.12 8.86 -12.46
CA ALA A 253 6.94 10.06 -12.23
C ALA A 253 8.45 9.74 -12.12
N GLY A 254 8.79 8.55 -11.62
CA GLY A 254 10.18 8.11 -11.45
C GLY A 254 10.71 7.27 -12.62
N SER A 255 11.84 6.60 -12.39
CA SER A 255 12.50 5.77 -13.40
C SER A 255 11.89 4.38 -13.50
N LEU A 256 11.54 3.96 -14.73
CA LEU A 256 11.10 2.59 -15.02
C LEU A 256 12.17 1.56 -14.66
N GLY A 257 13.45 1.88 -14.89
CA GLY A 257 14.56 0.97 -14.55
C GLY A 257 14.69 0.76 -13.04
N LEU A 258 14.53 1.84 -12.25
CA LEU A 258 14.53 1.75 -10.80
C LEU A 258 13.33 0.95 -10.28
N PHE A 259 12.16 1.16 -10.87
CA PHE A 259 10.96 0.37 -10.58
C PHE A 259 11.25 -1.11 -10.79
N LEU A 260 11.69 -1.52 -11.99
CA LEU A 260 11.96 -2.93 -12.28
C LEU A 260 13.04 -3.52 -11.36
N ALA A 261 14.08 -2.76 -11.02
CA ALA A 261 15.12 -3.22 -10.10
C ALA A 261 14.58 -3.50 -8.69
N LEU A 262 13.79 -2.57 -8.12
CA LEU A 262 13.22 -2.74 -6.78
C LEU A 262 12.08 -3.75 -6.76
N THR A 263 11.30 -3.86 -7.84
CA THR A 263 10.34 -4.96 -8.04
C THR A 263 11.05 -6.31 -8.07
N GLY A 264 12.22 -6.41 -8.71
CA GLY A 264 13.04 -7.60 -8.65
C GLY A 264 13.48 -7.96 -7.22
N LEU A 265 13.84 -6.97 -6.42
CA LEU A 265 14.23 -7.16 -5.01
C LEU A 265 13.05 -7.60 -4.13
N PHE A 266 11.88 -7.03 -4.40
CA PHE A 266 10.63 -7.44 -3.78
C PHE A 266 10.24 -8.87 -4.16
N LEU A 267 10.27 -9.21 -5.45
CA LEU A 267 10.01 -10.55 -5.94
C LEU A 267 11.01 -11.56 -5.38
N PHE A 268 12.29 -11.19 -5.25
CA PHE A 268 13.28 -12.01 -4.55
C PHE A 268 12.82 -12.33 -3.12
N SER A 269 12.34 -11.34 -2.37
CA SER A 269 11.79 -11.60 -1.02
C SER A 269 10.57 -12.52 -1.04
N ALA A 270 9.61 -12.27 -1.94
CA ALA A 270 8.40 -13.07 -2.07
C ALA A 270 8.69 -14.52 -2.50
N ILE A 271 9.64 -14.71 -3.43
CA ILE A 271 10.07 -16.04 -3.88
C ILE A 271 10.72 -16.80 -2.72
N GLY A 272 11.57 -16.15 -1.92
CA GLY A 272 12.15 -16.78 -0.73
C GLY A 272 11.06 -17.34 0.22
N LEU A 273 9.99 -16.58 0.44
CA LEU A 273 8.84 -17.04 1.22
C LEU A 273 8.12 -18.22 0.55
N GLY A 274 7.88 -18.15 -0.76
CA GLY A 274 7.26 -19.23 -1.52
C GLY A 274 8.06 -20.53 -1.51
N VAL A 275 9.39 -20.45 -1.63
CA VAL A 275 10.27 -21.61 -1.52
C VAL A 275 10.24 -22.20 -0.10
N LEU A 276 10.20 -21.35 0.94
CA LEU A 276 10.05 -21.83 2.32
C LEU A 276 8.71 -22.56 2.53
N VAL A 277 7.62 -22.05 1.96
CA VAL A 277 6.32 -22.74 1.95
C VAL A 277 6.43 -24.11 1.26
N ALA A 278 7.07 -24.16 0.08
CA ALA A 278 7.31 -25.41 -0.65
C ALA A 278 8.17 -26.41 0.12
N ALA A 279 9.10 -25.94 0.95
CA ALA A 279 9.95 -26.79 1.77
C ALA A 279 9.19 -27.45 2.93
N ILE A 280 8.04 -26.89 3.33
CA ILE A 280 7.21 -27.44 4.42
C ILE A 280 6.04 -28.27 3.85
N ALA A 281 5.52 -27.86 2.70
CA ALA A 281 4.35 -28.49 2.09
C ALA A 281 4.70 -29.82 1.41
N ARG A 282 3.87 -30.85 1.64
CA ARG A 282 3.98 -32.15 0.97
C ARG A 282 3.10 -32.24 -0.27
N THR A 283 1.98 -31.52 -0.28
CA THR A 283 1.03 -31.52 -1.39
C THR A 283 0.74 -30.12 -1.90
N LEU A 284 0.28 -30.00 -3.15
CA LEU A 284 -0.04 -28.71 -3.76
C LEU A 284 -1.13 -27.99 -2.95
N GLN A 285 -2.15 -28.72 -2.51
CA GLN A 285 -3.22 -28.16 -1.68
C GLN A 285 -2.68 -27.63 -0.35
N GLN A 286 -1.75 -28.36 0.29
CA GLN A 286 -1.11 -27.89 1.52
C GLN A 286 -0.27 -26.64 1.28
N ALA A 287 0.45 -26.57 0.16
CA ALA A 287 1.26 -25.40 -0.22
C ALA A 287 0.38 -24.16 -0.42
N LEU A 288 -0.76 -24.30 -1.10
CA LEU A 288 -1.71 -23.21 -1.30
C LEU A 288 -2.33 -22.73 0.02
N LEU A 289 -2.69 -23.66 0.92
CA LEU A 289 -3.21 -23.30 2.24
C LEU A 289 -2.16 -22.58 3.09
N LEU A 290 -0.93 -23.09 3.14
CA LEU A 290 0.17 -22.43 3.86
C LEU A 290 0.50 -21.06 3.28
N ALA A 291 0.53 -20.93 1.95
CA ALA A 291 0.71 -19.65 1.29
C ALA A 291 -0.42 -18.67 1.66
N PHE A 292 -1.67 -19.11 1.69
CA PHE A 292 -2.80 -18.29 2.13
C PHE A 292 -2.63 -17.78 3.57
N PHE A 293 -2.34 -18.67 4.52
CA PHE A 293 -2.12 -18.29 5.92
C PHE A 293 -0.87 -17.43 6.14
N GLY A 294 0.13 -17.52 5.26
CA GLY A 294 1.31 -16.65 5.30
C GLY A 294 1.08 -15.28 4.64
N LEU A 295 0.40 -15.24 3.51
CA LEU A 295 0.15 -14.04 2.71
C LEU A 295 -0.79 -13.07 3.43
N PHE A 296 -1.90 -13.56 3.98
CA PHE A 296 -2.96 -12.70 4.52
C PHE A 296 -2.49 -11.83 5.69
N PRO A 297 -1.80 -12.35 6.72
CA PRO A 297 -1.26 -11.51 7.80
C PRO A 297 -0.31 -10.43 7.28
N LEU A 298 0.56 -10.79 6.32
CA LEU A 298 1.51 -9.85 5.72
C LEU A 298 0.82 -8.78 4.85
N LEU A 299 -0.33 -9.14 4.24
CA LEU A 299 -1.20 -8.21 3.54
C LEU A 299 -1.83 -7.21 4.50
N PHE A 300 -2.43 -7.65 5.60
CA PHE A 300 -3.01 -6.75 6.60
C PHE A 300 -1.98 -5.81 7.22
N LEU A 301 -0.75 -6.31 7.42
CA LEU A 301 0.36 -5.52 7.92
C LEU A 301 0.99 -4.58 6.86
N SER A 302 0.63 -4.70 5.59
CA SER A 302 1.31 -3.96 4.51
C SER A 302 0.92 -2.48 4.38
N GLY A 303 -0.17 -2.06 5.03
CA GLY A 303 -0.70 -0.70 4.87
C GLY A 303 -1.69 -0.53 3.72
N THR A 304 -2.00 -1.59 2.95
CA THR A 304 -2.92 -1.54 1.80
C THR A 304 -4.39 -1.43 2.19
N ILE A 305 -4.77 -2.00 3.33
CA ILE A 305 -6.16 -2.03 3.83
C ILE A 305 -6.39 -0.86 4.80
N ALA A 306 -5.48 -0.68 5.75
CA ALA A 306 -5.51 0.41 6.73
C ALA A 306 -4.10 0.99 6.85
N PRO A 307 -3.96 2.32 7.05
CA PRO A 307 -2.66 2.95 7.29
C PRO A 307 -1.93 2.27 8.44
N VAL A 308 -0.62 2.05 8.30
CA VAL A 308 0.15 1.36 9.35
C VAL A 308 0.17 2.20 10.63
N GLU A 309 0.14 3.53 10.51
CA GLU A 309 0.16 4.48 11.62
C GLU A 309 -1.10 4.40 12.51
N SER A 310 -2.20 3.84 12.00
CA SER A 310 -3.43 3.65 12.80
C SER A 310 -3.45 2.32 13.57
N MET A 311 -2.49 1.42 13.32
CA MET A 311 -2.41 0.14 14.01
C MET A 311 -1.84 0.31 15.43
N PRO A 312 -2.17 -0.57 16.39
CA PRO A 312 -1.47 -0.65 17.68
C PRO A 312 0.05 -0.83 17.50
N GLU A 313 0.86 -0.31 18.41
CA GLU A 313 2.33 -0.29 18.32
C GLU A 313 2.95 -1.67 18.02
N VAL A 314 2.39 -2.74 18.61
CA VAL A 314 2.84 -4.12 18.38
C VAL A 314 2.70 -4.52 16.91
N LEU A 315 1.59 -4.15 16.27
CA LEU A 315 1.36 -4.44 14.84
C LEU A 315 2.22 -3.53 13.94
N GLN A 316 2.46 -2.28 14.34
CA GLN A 316 3.38 -1.40 13.63
C GLN A 316 4.80 -1.96 13.59
N GLN A 317 5.27 -2.55 14.69
CA GLN A 317 6.56 -3.21 14.74
C GLN A 317 6.57 -4.51 13.91
N ALA A 318 5.53 -5.34 14.04
CA ALA A 318 5.41 -6.59 13.29
C ALA A 318 5.38 -6.37 11.77
N SER A 319 4.79 -5.27 11.31
CA SER A 319 4.67 -4.98 9.88
C SER A 319 6.01 -4.69 9.20
N VAL A 320 7.08 -4.37 9.93
CA VAL A 320 8.44 -4.23 9.38
C VAL A 320 8.94 -5.55 8.77
N VAL A 321 8.40 -6.70 9.19
CA VAL A 321 8.72 -8.02 8.62
C VAL A 321 8.06 -8.23 7.25
N SER A 322 7.01 -7.47 6.92
CA SER A 322 6.28 -7.64 5.66
C SER A 322 7.07 -7.05 4.48
N PRO A 323 7.50 -7.86 3.50
CA PRO A 323 8.12 -7.32 2.29
C PRO A 323 7.13 -6.48 1.49
N LEU A 324 5.83 -6.80 1.56
CA LEU A 324 4.79 -6.02 0.89
C LEU A 324 4.67 -4.62 1.46
N ARG A 325 4.86 -4.43 2.78
CA ARG A 325 4.91 -3.09 3.40
C ARG A 325 5.97 -2.20 2.74
N HIS A 326 7.22 -2.68 2.69
CA HIS A 326 8.33 -1.90 2.13
C HIS A 326 8.14 -1.66 0.62
N TYR A 327 7.57 -2.63 -0.09
CA TYR A 327 7.31 -2.47 -1.51
C TYR A 327 6.17 -1.49 -1.80
N MET A 328 5.17 -1.37 -0.92
CA MET A 328 4.14 -0.33 -1.02
C MET A 328 4.74 1.08 -0.99
N ASP A 329 5.69 1.33 -0.10
CA ASP A 329 6.41 2.61 -0.04
C ASP A 329 7.20 2.87 -1.34
N VAL A 330 7.84 1.82 -1.90
CA VAL A 330 8.59 1.90 -3.16
C VAL A 330 7.68 2.22 -4.34
N ILE A 331 6.60 1.45 -4.53
CA ILE A 331 5.74 1.60 -5.71
C ILE A 331 5.02 2.95 -5.69
N LEU A 332 4.54 3.39 -4.53
CA LEU A 332 3.93 4.72 -4.35
C LEU A 332 4.97 5.84 -4.53
N GLY A 333 6.18 5.65 -3.98
CA GLY A 333 7.28 6.60 -4.13
C GLY A 333 7.68 6.83 -5.59
N ILE A 334 7.81 5.75 -6.38
CA ILE A 334 8.23 5.87 -7.79
C ILE A 334 7.10 6.42 -8.66
N PHE A 335 5.89 5.86 -8.58
CA PHE A 335 4.81 6.26 -9.47
C PHE A 335 4.28 7.65 -9.12
N LEU A 336 4.00 7.89 -7.84
CA LEU A 336 3.36 9.14 -7.43
C LEU A 336 4.38 10.23 -7.17
N LYS A 337 5.46 9.94 -6.42
CA LYS A 337 6.40 10.97 -5.93
C LYS A 337 7.59 11.25 -6.86
N GLY A 338 7.91 10.32 -7.76
CA GLY A 338 9.12 10.38 -8.58
C GLY A 338 10.41 10.11 -7.76
N ALA A 339 10.29 9.41 -6.64
CA ALA A 339 11.38 9.16 -5.71
C ALA A 339 12.53 8.39 -6.38
N GLY A 340 13.75 8.86 -6.15
CA GLY A 340 14.98 8.20 -6.59
C GLY A 340 15.48 7.17 -5.59
N LEU A 341 16.57 6.46 -5.95
CA LEU A 341 17.20 5.47 -5.06
C LEU A 341 17.71 6.10 -3.75
N ALA A 342 18.09 7.38 -3.76
CA ALA A 342 18.54 8.10 -2.58
C ALA A 342 17.45 8.24 -1.50
N GLU A 343 16.17 8.19 -1.87
CA GLU A 343 15.04 8.20 -0.93
C GLU A 343 14.58 6.79 -0.59
N LEU A 344 14.69 5.86 -1.54
CA LEU A 344 14.16 4.50 -1.43
C LEU A 344 15.18 3.46 -0.94
N TRP A 345 16.42 3.86 -0.62
CA TRP A 345 17.45 2.94 -0.14
C TRP A 345 17.06 2.20 1.16
N PRO A 346 16.31 2.78 2.13
CA PRO A 346 15.94 2.05 3.33
C PRO A 346 15.00 0.88 3.00
N GLN A 347 14.03 1.09 2.12
CA GLN A 347 13.10 0.06 1.66
C GLN A 347 13.83 -0.99 0.81
N ALA A 348 14.75 -0.56 -0.06
CA ALA A 348 15.59 -1.48 -0.82
C ALA A 348 16.43 -2.37 0.10
N LEU A 349 17.04 -1.80 1.13
CA LEU A 349 17.81 -2.55 2.12
C LEU A 349 16.91 -3.51 2.91
N ALA A 350 15.74 -3.06 3.36
CA ALA A 350 14.79 -3.91 4.08
C ALA A 350 14.36 -5.12 3.22
N LEU A 351 14.00 -4.89 1.95
CA LEU A 351 13.68 -5.97 1.01
C LEU A 351 14.87 -6.91 0.81
N LEU A 352 16.09 -6.38 0.63
CA LEU A 352 17.28 -7.21 0.49
C LEU A 352 17.53 -8.08 1.73
N VAL A 353 17.41 -7.52 2.93
CA VAL A 353 17.61 -8.23 4.20
C VAL A 353 16.53 -9.29 4.40
N ILE A 354 15.26 -8.95 4.22
CA ILE A 354 14.13 -9.89 4.32
C ILE A 354 14.33 -11.04 3.32
N GLY A 355 14.60 -10.70 2.05
CA GLY A 355 14.85 -11.69 1.01
C GLY A 355 16.04 -12.58 1.31
N ALA A 356 17.18 -12.02 1.75
CA ALA A 356 18.37 -12.79 2.10
C ALA A 356 18.10 -13.77 3.26
N VAL A 357 17.38 -13.33 4.30
CA VAL A 357 17.01 -14.20 5.44
C VAL A 357 16.09 -15.33 5.00
N LEU A 358 15.04 -15.02 4.22
CA LEU A 358 14.11 -16.01 3.71
C LEU A 358 14.80 -17.02 2.78
N PHE A 359 15.68 -16.54 1.90
CA PHE A 359 16.48 -17.40 1.02
C PHE A 359 17.47 -18.27 1.78
N ALA A 360 18.13 -17.73 2.80
CA ALA A 360 19.03 -18.51 3.63
C ALA A 360 18.28 -19.62 4.39
N ALA A 361 17.09 -19.31 4.92
CA ALA A 361 16.22 -20.29 5.56
C ALA A 361 15.75 -21.35 4.56
N ALA A 362 15.24 -20.93 3.40
CA ALA A 362 14.80 -21.82 2.32
C ALA A 362 15.93 -22.75 1.86
N TRP A 363 17.13 -22.20 1.63
CA TRP A 363 18.31 -22.97 1.27
C TRP A 363 18.72 -23.96 2.36
N ALA A 364 18.67 -23.58 3.63
CA ALA A 364 18.99 -24.48 4.74
C ALA A 364 18.03 -25.67 4.81
N VAL A 365 16.72 -25.45 4.58
CA VAL A 365 15.74 -26.54 4.53
C VAL A 365 15.92 -27.39 3.28
N PHE A 366 16.07 -26.77 2.11
CA PHE A 366 16.31 -27.46 0.84
C PHE A 366 17.57 -28.34 0.91
N ARG A 367 18.67 -27.85 1.49
CA ARG A 367 19.88 -28.66 1.63
C ARG A 367 19.71 -29.87 2.54
N ARG A 368 18.82 -29.82 3.53
CA ARG A 368 18.50 -30.98 4.40
C ARG A 368 17.64 -32.02 3.69
N GLU A 369 16.79 -31.61 2.74
CA GLU A 369 16.00 -32.55 1.95
C GLU A 369 16.83 -33.22 0.83
N PHE A 370 17.78 -32.47 0.25
CA PHE A 370 18.52 -32.87 -0.96
C PHE A 370 19.96 -33.35 -0.73
N GLY A 371 20.61 -32.91 0.36
CA GLY A 371 21.85 -33.51 0.86
C GLY A 371 21.56 -34.82 1.56
#